data_AF-A0A3C0N643-F1
#
_entry.id   AF-A0A3C0N643-F1
#
_cell.length_a   1.000
_cell.length_b   1.000
_cell.length_c   1.000
_cell.angle_alpha   90.00
_cell.angle_beta   90.00
_cell.angle_gamma   90.00
#
_symmetry.space_group_name_H-M   'P 1'
#
loop_
_entity.id
_entity.type
_entity.pdbx_description
1 polymer ?
#
loop_
_entity_poly.entity_id
_entity_poly.type
_entity_poly.pdbx_seq_one_letter_code
_entity_poly.pdbx_strand_id
1 'polypeptide(L)'
;MKPEQRIELVNNLKLSGKAKPTRRVWIPKPGTQEKRPLGIPTMTDRALQALVKQALEPQWEAIFEPNSMGFRPGRSAHDAIAAIFGAISRKAKYVLDADISKCVRRDS
;
A
#
# COMPACT_ATOMS: atom_id res chain seq x y z
N MET A 1 -20.09 -5.94 -10.58
CA MET A 1 -19.97 -7.40 -10.65
C MET A 1 -21.04 -8.00 -9.76
N LYS A 2 -21.94 -8.78 -10.35
CA LYS A 2 -22.94 -9.55 -9.61
C LYS A 2 -22.25 -10.69 -8.82
N PRO A 3 -22.86 -11.25 -7.77
CA PRO A 3 -22.26 -12.33 -6.97
C PRO A 3 -21.79 -13.54 -7.80
N GLU A 4 -22.60 -13.99 -8.76
CA GLU A 4 -22.29 -15.12 -9.66
C GLU A 4 -20.96 -14.93 -10.40
N GLN A 5 -20.75 -13.74 -10.96
CA GLN A 5 -19.54 -13.37 -11.69
C GLN A 5 -18.29 -13.37 -10.80
N ARG A 6 -18.43 -13.23 -9.48
CA ARG A 6 -17.30 -13.30 -8.54
C ARG A 6 -16.87 -14.75 -8.33
N ILE A 7 -17.82 -15.67 -8.19
CA ILE A 7 -17.54 -17.10 -8.01
C ILE A 7 -16.84 -17.64 -9.25
N GLU A 8 -17.35 -17.29 -10.43
CA GLU A 8 -16.72 -17.65 -11.70
C GLU A 8 -15.30 -17.10 -11.83
N LEU A 9 -15.07 -15.85 -11.41
CA LEU A 9 -13.74 -15.25 -11.41
C LEU A 9 -12.77 -16.01 -10.48
N VAL A 10 -13.21 -16.40 -9.29
CA VAL A 10 -12.41 -17.18 -8.33
C VAL A 10 -11.99 -18.51 -8.92
N ASN A 11 -12.91 -19.23 -9.57
CA ASN A 11 -12.60 -20.54 -10.18
C ASN A 11 -11.62 -20.46 -11.35
N ASN A 12 -11.54 -19.31 -12.03
CA ASN A 12 -10.71 -19.10 -13.21
C ASN A 12 -9.42 -18.29 -12.94
N LEU A 13 -9.18 -17.88 -11.70
CA LEU A 13 -8.00 -17.09 -11.31
C LEU A 13 -6.73 -17.93 -11.47
N LYS A 14 -5.90 -17.58 -12.46
CA LYS A 14 -4.59 -18.20 -12.71
C LYS A 14 -3.52 -17.12 -12.80
N LEU A 15 -2.39 -17.35 -12.12
CA LEU A 15 -1.18 -16.52 -12.22
C LEU A 15 -0.47 -16.78 -13.55
N SER A 16 -1.08 -16.34 -14.65
CA SER A 16 -0.56 -16.55 -16.01
C SER A 16 -0.82 -15.35 -16.90
N GLY A 17 0.12 -15.04 -17.79
CA GLY A 17 -0.03 -14.00 -18.81
C GLY A 17 0.47 -12.61 -18.39
N LYS A 18 0.25 -11.63 -19.27
CA LYS A 18 0.61 -10.22 -19.05
C LYS A 18 -0.58 -9.45 -18.50
N ALA A 19 -0.34 -8.62 -17.48
CA ALA A 19 -1.34 -7.73 -16.92
C ALA A 19 -1.84 -6.72 -17.98
N LYS A 20 -3.12 -6.34 -17.90
CA LYS A 20 -3.68 -5.32 -18.80
C LYS A 20 -3.22 -3.91 -18.40
N PRO A 21 -3.14 -2.95 -19.35
CA PRO A 21 -2.80 -1.57 -19.02
C PRO A 21 -3.74 -0.97 -17.99
N THR A 22 -3.19 -0.26 -16.99
CA THR A 22 -4.01 0.43 -15.98
C THR A 22 -4.62 1.71 -16.54
N ARG A 23 -5.86 2.01 -16.16
CA ARG A 23 -6.54 3.27 -16.52
C ARG A 23 -6.11 4.39 -15.58
N ARG A 24 -5.56 5.49 -16.11
CA ARG A 24 -5.17 6.65 -15.32
C ARG A 24 -6.37 7.54 -14.99
N VAL A 25 -6.52 7.91 -13.73
CA VAL A 25 -7.54 8.83 -13.20
C VAL A 25 -6.89 9.87 -12.33
N TRP A 26 -7.24 11.14 -12.50
CA TRP A 26 -6.73 12.23 -11.67
C TRP A 26 -7.67 12.50 -10.51
N ILE A 27 -7.16 12.49 -9.29
CA ILE A 27 -7.91 12.81 -8.08
C ILE A 27 -7.26 14.00 -7.35
N PRO A 28 -8.03 14.90 -6.73
CA PRO A 28 -7.48 16.01 -5.98
C PRO A 28 -6.65 15.50 -4.79
N LYS A 29 -5.55 16.19 -4.48
CA LYS A 29 -4.75 15.96 -3.28
C LYS A 29 -5.41 16.72 -2.12
N PRO A 30 -5.71 16.07 -0.98
CA PRO A 30 -6.31 16.75 0.17
C PRO A 30 -5.43 17.94 0.61
N GLY A 31 -6.06 19.10 0.82
CA GLY A 31 -5.39 20.30 1.30
C GLY A 31 -4.55 21.07 0.27
N THR A 32 -4.53 20.68 -1.01
CA THR A 32 -3.82 21.43 -2.06
C THR A 32 -4.64 21.55 -3.35
N GLN A 33 -4.25 22.46 -4.26
CA GLN A 33 -4.86 22.56 -5.60
C GLN A 33 -4.31 21.49 -6.58
N GLU A 34 -3.34 20.68 -6.14
CA GLU A 34 -2.68 19.68 -6.98
C GLU A 34 -3.58 18.45 -7.18
N LYS A 35 -3.39 17.76 -8.30
CA LYS A 35 -4.01 16.46 -8.56
C LYS A 35 -2.95 15.35 -8.54
N ARG A 36 -3.29 14.19 -7.99
CA ARG A 36 -2.47 12.98 -8.07
C ARG A 36 -3.07 11.98 -9.07
N PRO A 37 -2.28 11.42 -10.00
CA PRO A 37 -2.76 10.34 -10.86
C PRO A 37 -2.82 9.00 -10.12
N LEU A 38 -3.96 8.33 -10.21
CA LEU A 38 -4.22 6.96 -9.76
C LEU A 38 -4.28 6.02 -10.97
N GLY A 39 -3.56 4.91 -10.93
CA GLY A 39 -3.67 3.82 -11.91
C GLY A 39 -4.67 2.79 -11.44
N ILE A 40 -5.78 2.63 -12.15
CA ILE A 40 -6.85 1.68 -11.79
C ILE A 40 -6.71 0.42 -12.66
N PRO A 41 -6.39 -0.75 -12.08
CA PRO A 41 -6.33 -2.01 -12.82
C PRO A 41 -7.73 -2.55 -13.12
N THR A 42 -7.81 -3.57 -13.99
CA THR A 42 -9.06 -4.30 -14.21
C THR A 42 -9.48 -5.06 -12.94
N MET A 43 -10.74 -5.52 -12.88
CA MET A 43 -11.21 -6.34 -11.74
C MET A 43 -10.37 -7.62 -11.58
N THR A 44 -10.05 -8.28 -12.70
CA THR A 44 -9.22 -9.50 -12.73
C THR A 44 -7.80 -9.22 -12.23
N ASP A 45 -7.16 -8.14 -12.70
CA ASP A 45 -5.80 -7.79 -12.27
C ASP A 45 -5.77 -7.42 -10.78
N ARG A 46 -6.79 -6.73 -10.26
CA ARG A 46 -6.91 -6.44 -8.82
C ARG A 46 -7.03 -7.72 -7.98
N ALA A 47 -7.78 -8.70 -8.46
CA ALA A 47 -7.92 -9.98 -7.77
C ALA A 47 -6.60 -10.78 -7.79
N LEU A 48 -5.89 -10.78 -8.93
CA LEU A 48 -4.56 -11.39 -9.03
C LEU A 48 -3.54 -10.69 -8.09
N GLN A 49 -3.53 -9.36 -8.05
CA GLN A 49 -2.68 -8.60 -7.13
C GLN A 49 -2.98 -8.93 -5.67
N ALA A 50 -4.26 -9.09 -5.31
CA ALA A 50 -4.65 -9.50 -3.96
C ALA A 50 -4.19 -10.92 -3.61
N LEU A 51 -4.27 -11.85 -4.56
CA LEU A 51 -3.76 -13.22 -4.39
C LEU A 51 -2.24 -13.22 -4.15
N VAL A 52 -1.49 -12.46 -4.96
CA VAL A 52 -0.04 -12.32 -4.79
C VAL A 52 0.29 -11.67 -3.44
N LYS A 53 -0.44 -10.63 -3.04
CA LYS A 53 -0.27 -9.98 -1.74
C LYS A 53 -0.40 -11.01 -0.61
N GLN A 54 -1.48 -11.79 -0.61
CA GLN A 54 -1.73 -12.80 0.44
C GLN A 54 -0.64 -13.88 0.49
N ALA A 55 -0.09 -14.28 -0.66
CA ALA A 55 0.98 -15.26 -0.71
C ALA A 55 2.32 -14.71 -0.16
N LEU A 56 2.63 -13.43 -0.43
CA LEU A 56 3.91 -12.83 -0.07
C LEU A 56 3.91 -12.20 1.34
N GLU A 57 2.77 -11.71 1.81
CA GLU A 57 2.64 -10.97 3.08
C GLU A 57 3.26 -11.70 4.29
N PRO A 58 3.06 -13.02 4.50
CA PRO A 58 3.64 -13.72 5.65
C PRO A 58 5.18 -13.73 5.65
N GLN A 59 5.79 -13.89 4.47
CA GLN A 59 7.24 -13.92 4.34
C GLN A 59 7.85 -12.55 4.63
N TRP A 60 7.23 -11.48 4.11
CA TRP A 60 7.71 -10.12 4.34
C TRP A 60 7.52 -9.68 5.79
N GLU A 61 6.41 -10.04 6.43
CA GLU A 61 6.18 -9.76 7.85
C GLU A 61 7.25 -10.38 8.76
N ALA A 62 7.79 -11.54 8.40
CA ALA A 62 8.86 -12.19 9.17
C ALA A 62 10.21 -11.44 9.12
N ILE A 63 10.44 -10.59 8.11
CA ILE A 63 11.71 -9.88 7.90
C ILE A 63 11.60 -8.35 8.04
N PHE A 64 10.39 -7.81 8.18
CA PHE A 64 10.18 -6.38 8.33
C PHE A 64 10.82 -5.83 9.60
N GLU A 65 11.38 -4.62 9.51
CA GLU A 65 11.97 -3.94 10.65
C GLU A 65 10.91 -3.62 11.73
N PRO A 66 11.20 -3.81 13.02
CA PRO A 66 10.20 -3.66 14.10
C PRO A 66 9.58 -2.27 14.25
N ASN A 67 10.32 -1.19 13.96
CA ASN A 67 9.85 0.20 14.01
C ASN A 67 9.13 0.65 12.72
N SER A 68 9.05 -0.20 11.69
CA SER A 68 8.26 0.05 10.49
C SER A 68 6.79 -0.24 10.76
N MET A 69 5.94 0.81 10.71
CA MET A 69 4.51 0.71 11.06
C MET A 69 3.57 0.82 9.84
N GLY A 70 4.04 1.34 8.71
CA GLY A 70 3.20 1.64 7.55
C GLY A 70 2.83 0.41 6.73
N PHE A 71 1.58 0.32 6.28
CA PHE A 71 1.06 -0.71 5.35
C PHE A 71 1.18 -2.17 5.82
N ARG A 72 1.29 -2.41 7.13
CA ARG A 72 1.41 -3.75 7.72
C ARG A 72 0.13 -4.19 8.44
N PRO A 73 -0.24 -5.48 8.37
CA PRO A 73 -1.33 -6.02 9.17
C PRO A 73 -1.01 -5.92 10.67
N GLY A 74 -1.98 -5.47 11.46
CA GLY A 74 -1.82 -5.37 12.93
C GLY A 74 -0.92 -4.23 13.43
N ARG A 75 -0.50 -3.31 12.54
CA ARG A 75 0.22 -2.08 12.90
C ARG A 75 -0.57 -0.85 12.47
N SER A 76 -0.44 0.24 13.22
CA SER A 76 -1.17 1.48 13.01
C SER A 76 -0.32 2.72 13.24
N ALA A 77 -0.83 3.89 12.84
CA ALA A 77 -0.20 5.17 13.14
C ALA A 77 -0.10 5.44 14.65
N HIS A 78 -1.00 4.89 15.46
CA HIS A 78 -0.95 5.05 16.92
C HIS A 78 0.25 4.33 17.54
N ASP A 79 0.63 3.17 16.98
CA ASP A 79 1.83 2.45 17.42
C ASP A 79 3.10 3.27 17.17
N ALA A 80 3.16 3.97 16.03
CA ALA A 80 4.26 4.87 15.71
C ALA A 80 4.34 6.05 16.70
N ILE A 81 3.20 6.65 17.04
CA ILE A 81 3.14 7.75 18.03
C ILE A 81 3.62 7.27 19.40
N ALA A 82 3.17 6.10 19.84
CA ALA A 82 3.59 5.52 21.12
C ALA A 82 5.10 5.23 21.15
N ALA A 83 5.66 4.68 20.06
CA ALA A 83 7.09 4.44 19.93
C ALA A 83 7.90 5.75 19.99
N ILE A 84 7.46 6.79 19.27
CA ILE A 84 8.08 8.13 19.30
C ILE A 84 8.03 8.70 20.71
N PHE A 85 6.87 8.68 21.35
CA PHE A 85 6.69 9.18 22.72
C PHE A 85 7.62 8.47 23.71
N GLY A 86 7.70 7.13 23.64
CA GLY A 86 8.64 6.35 24.44
C GLY A 86 10.09 6.74 24.21
N ALA A 87 10.47 7.06 22.95
CA ALA A 87 11.83 7.44 22.60
C ALA A 87 12.21 8.85 23.09
N ILE A 88 11.30 9.82 23.07
CA ILE A 88 11.63 11.25 23.31
C ILE A 88 11.20 11.77 24.70
N SER A 89 10.39 11.03 25.46
CA SER A 89 9.79 11.49 26.72
C SER A 89 10.77 11.87 27.85
N ARG A 90 12.01 11.36 27.83
CA ARG A 90 12.95 11.51 28.96
C ARG A 90 13.87 12.73 28.86
N LYS A 91 14.25 13.14 27.65
CA LYS A 91 15.22 14.22 27.40
C LYS A 91 14.89 14.89 26.07
N ALA A 92 15.19 16.19 25.97
CA ALA A 92 15.10 16.91 24.71
C ALA A 92 16.00 16.26 23.65
N LYS A 93 15.46 16.09 22.45
CA LYS A 93 16.12 15.46 21.30
C LYS A 93 15.83 16.28 20.05
N TYR A 94 16.74 16.20 19.07
CA TYR A 94 16.49 16.70 17.73
C TYR A 94 15.84 15.59 16.89
N VAL A 95 14.89 15.98 16.04
CA VAL A 95 14.20 15.08 15.11
C VAL A 95 14.51 15.54 13.69
N LEU A 96 14.89 14.59 12.84
CA LEU A 96 14.99 14.83 11.41
C LEU A 96 13.67 14.43 10.76
N ASP A 97 12.95 15.41 10.23
CA ASP A 97 11.78 15.16 9.39
C ASP A 97 12.24 14.97 7.94
N ALA A 98 11.94 13.81 7.36
CA ALA A 98 12.41 13.42 6.04
C ALA A 98 11.31 12.68 5.27
N ASP A 99 11.14 13.03 4.00
CA ASP A 99 10.20 12.39 3.08
C ASP A 99 10.88 12.00 1.76
N ILE A 100 10.41 10.90 1.16
CA ILE A 100 10.91 10.44 -0.14
C ILE A 100 10.11 11.09 -1.25
N SER A 101 10.77 12.01 -1.98
CA SER A 101 10.20 12.67 -3.15
C SER A 101 9.70 11.66 -4.19
N LYS A 102 8.43 11.79 -4.59
CA LYS A 102 7.74 10.90 -5.56
C LYS A 102 7.82 9.40 -5.22
N CYS A 103 7.64 9.03 -3.95
CA CYS A 103 7.79 7.67 -3.42
C CYS A 103 7.19 6.50 -4.24
N VAL A 104 6.04 6.68 -4.92
CA VAL A 104 5.37 5.62 -5.70
C VAL A 104 5.70 5.66 -7.20
N ARG A 105 6.16 6.80 -7.74
CA ARG A 105 6.47 6.95 -9.17
C ARG A 105 7.81 7.61 -9.37
N ARG A 106 8.78 6.84 -9.88
CA ARG A 106 10.14 7.33 -10.10
C ARG A 106 10.33 8.01 -11.45
N ASP A 107 9.37 7.86 -12.35
CA ASP A 107 9.37 8.31 -13.74
C ASP A 107 8.41 9.50 -13.94
N SER A 108 8.96 10.70 -13.70
CA SER A 108 8.62 11.94 -14.41
C SER A 108 9.75 12.94 -14.36
#